data_AF-A0A3R9S559-F1
#
_entry.id   AF-A0A3R9S559-F1
#
_cell.length_a   1.000
_cell.length_b   1.000
_cell.length_c   1.000
_cell.angle_alpha   90.00
_cell.angle_beta   90.00
_cell.angle_gamma   90.00
#
_symmetry.space_group_name_H-M   'P 1'
#
loop_
_entity.id
_entity.type
_entity.pdbx_description
1 polymer ?
#
loop_
_entity_poly.entity_id
_entity_poly.type
_entity_poly.pdbx_seq_one_letter_code
_entity_poly.pdbx_strand_id
1 'polypeptide(L)' 'MSEATGKKAVLHLDGKEIELPIYSGTLGPDVIDVKDVLASGHFTFDP' A
#
# COMPACT_ATOMS: atom_id res chain seq x y z
N MET A 1 -5.03 6.06 -16.09
CA MET A 1 -3.75 5.60 -15.53
C MET A 1 -3.67 6.13 -14.12
N SER A 2 -3.36 5.30 -13.14
CA SER A 2 -3.09 5.72 -11.76
C SER A 2 -1.65 6.26 -11.69
N GLU A 3 -1.46 7.41 -11.05
CA GLU A 3 -0.15 8.03 -10.89
C GLU A 3 0.35 7.87 -9.45
N ALA A 4 1.66 7.62 -9.31
CA ALA A 4 2.29 7.57 -8.00
C ALA A 4 2.28 8.99 -7.41
N THR A 5 1.62 9.16 -6.28
CA THR A 5 1.39 10.48 -5.67
C THR A 5 2.64 11.06 -4.99
N GLY A 6 3.71 10.26 -4.88
CA GLY A 6 4.85 10.54 -4.00
C GLY A 6 4.56 10.35 -2.52
N LYS A 7 3.29 10.16 -2.12
CA LYS A 7 2.90 9.80 -0.76
C LYS A 7 3.12 8.31 -0.54
N LYS A 8 3.41 7.95 0.70
CA LYS A 8 3.59 6.57 1.15
C LYS A 8 2.81 6.35 2.43
N ALA A 9 2.20 5.19 2.56
CA ALA A 9 1.71 4.67 3.83
C ALA A 9 2.84 3.88 4.50
N VAL A 10 2.85 3.83 5.82
CA VAL A 10 3.81 3.02 6.58
C VAL A 10 3.01 1.96 7.32
N LEU A 11 3.32 0.69 7.06
CA LEU A 11 2.79 -0.45 7.79
C LEU A 11 3.84 -0.93 8.80
N HIS A 12 3.50 -0.90 10.08
CA HIS A 12 4.31 -1.48 11.14
C HIS A 12 3.77 -2.89 11.46
N LEU A 13 4.60 -3.92 11.26
CA LEU A 13 4.21 -5.32 11.44
C LEU A 13 5.39 -6.14 11.94
N ASP A 14 5.19 -6.92 13.02
CA ASP A 14 6.23 -7.76 13.65
C ASP A 14 7.56 -7.02 13.93
N GLY A 15 7.47 -5.75 14.33
CA GLY A 15 8.64 -4.91 14.59
C GLY A 15 9.41 -4.46 13.34
N LYS A 16 8.83 -4.65 12.14
CA LYS A 16 9.34 -4.15 10.86
C LYS A 16 8.46 -3.02 10.33
N GLU A 17 9.08 -2.18 9.52
CA GLU A 17 8.39 -1.11 8.79
C GLU A 17 8.42 -1.41 7.29
N ILE A 18 7.26 -1.29 6.67
CA ILE A 18 7.07 -1.47 5.22
C ILE A 18 6.47 -0.18 4.67
N GLU A 19 7.17 0.46 3.75
CA GLU A 19 6.66 1.61 3.02
C GLU A 19 5.81 1.14 1.82
N LEU A 20 4.55 1.55 1.79
CA LEU A 20 3.59 1.17 0.75
C LEU A 20 3.26 2.39 -0.12
N PRO A 21 3.51 2.36 -1.43
CA PRO A 21 3.18 3.47 -2.33
C PRO A 21 1.68 3.77 -2.35
N ILE A 22 1.34 5.06 -2.43
CA ILE A 22 -0.05 5.50 -2.62
C ILE A 22 -0.23 6.01 -4.05
N TYR A 23 -1.26 5.51 -4.71
CA TYR A 23 -1.66 5.88 -6.05
C TYR A 23 -3.00 6.63 -6.02
N SER A 24 -3.12 7.68 -6.83
CA SER A 24 -4.40 8.37 -7.06
C SER A 24 -4.95 7.99 -8.43
N GLY A 25 -6.24 7.66 -8.46
CA GLY A 25 -6.99 7.52 -9.70
C GLY A 25 -7.48 8.87 -10.24
N THR A 26 -8.09 8.86 -11.42
CA THR A 26 -8.73 10.06 -12.00
C THR A 26 -9.99 10.49 -11.24
N LEU A 27 -10.69 9.52 -10.63
CA LEU A 27 -11.85 9.70 -9.77
C LEU A 27 -11.78 8.66 -8.66
N GLY A 28 -12.37 8.99 -7.49
CA GLY A 28 -12.43 8.10 -6.34
C GLY A 28 -11.28 8.28 -5.35
N PRO A 29 -11.22 7.44 -4.31
CA PRO A 29 -10.21 7.54 -3.26
C PRO A 29 -8.83 7.07 -3.72
N ASP A 30 -7.81 7.53 -3.00
CA ASP A 30 -6.45 7.03 -3.12
C ASP A 30 -6.38 5.55 -2.73
N VAL A 31 -5.49 4.80 -3.38
CA VAL A 31 -5.28 3.37 -3.12
C VAL A 31 -3.85 3.11 -2.69
N ILE A 32 -3.68 2.18 -1.75
CA ILE A 32 -2.37 1.75 -1.25
C ILE A 32 -1.99 0.46 -1.98
N ASP A 33 -0.82 0.43 -2.59
CA ASP A 33 -0.27 -0.79 -3.20
C ASP A 33 0.33 -1.70 -2.12
N VAL A 34 -0.33 -2.84 -1.90
CA VAL A 34 0.02 -3.81 -0.85
C VAL A 34 0.91 -4.95 -1.35
N LYS A 35 1.50 -4.87 -2.54
CA LYS A 35 2.36 -5.94 -3.07
C LYS A 35 3.52 -6.31 -2.12
N ASP A 36 4.07 -5.32 -1.41
CA ASP A 36 5.22 -5.54 -0.52
C ASP A 36 4.79 -6.22 0.79
N VAL A 37 3.49 -6.13 1.15
CA VAL A 37 2.90 -6.92 2.23
C VAL A 37 2.95 -8.41 1.88
N LEU A 38 2.58 -8.78 0.65
CA LEU A 38 2.67 -10.15 0.15
C LEU A 38 4.12 -10.66 0.13
N ALA A 39 5.06 -9.81 -0.32
CA ALA A 39 6.49 -10.14 -0.31
C ALA A 39 7.04 -10.35 1.11
N SER A 40 6.43 -9.73 2.13
CA SER A 40 6.77 -9.92 3.53
C SER A 40 6.20 -11.21 4.16
N GLY A 41 5.44 -12.00 3.40
CA GLY A 41 4.79 -13.22 3.86
C GLY A 41 3.42 -13.02 4.50
N HIS A 42 2.86 -11.81 4.40
CA HIS A 42 1.55 -11.46 4.97
C HIS A 42 0.52 -11.22 3.87
N PHE A 43 -0.75 -11.40 4.21
CA PHE A 43 -1.87 -11.16 3.30
C PHE A 43 -2.85 -10.19 3.93
N THR A 44 -3.55 -9.43 3.10
CA THR A 44 -4.73 -8.68 3.53
C THR A 44 -5.91 -9.64 3.64
N PHE A 45 -6.82 -9.36 4.57
CA PHE A 45 -8.09 -10.07 4.69
C PHE A 45 -9.22 -9.04 4.57
N ASP A 46 -10.01 -9.15 3.51
CA ASP A 46 -11.09 -8.22 3.15
C ASP A 46 -12.25 -9.04 2.55
N PRO A 47 -13.19 -9.56 3.38
CA PRO A 47 -14.30 -10.41 2.95
C PRO A 47 -15.47 -9.66 2.32
#